data_AF-A0A1L4BYZ4-F1
#
_entry.id   AF-A0A1L4BYZ4-F1
#
_cell.length_a   1.000
_cell.length_b   1.000
_cell.length_c   1.000
_cell.angle_alpha   90.00
_cell.angle_beta   90.00
_cell.angle_gamma   90.00
#
_symmetry.space_group_name_H-M   'P 1'
#
loop_
_entity.id
_entity.type
_entity.pdbx_description
1 polymer ?
#
loop_
_entity_poly.entity_id
_entity_poly.type
_entity_poly.pdbx_seq_one_letter_code
_entity_poly.pdbx_strand_id
1 'polypeptide(L)' 'MAIIGEDGIKYSYDSGDLIRELKADIEEFGNFKVKAYYKRENGAKLYTDYQFQEDNLEGTYDLVDAAFLLKYLNKQNDTM' A
#
# COMPACT_ATOMS: atom_id res chain seq x y z
N MET A 1 13.74 -0.98 6.60
CA MET A 1 14.02 -0.55 8.00
C MET A 1 12.76 0.11 8.55
N ALA A 2 12.25 -0.31 9.72
CA ALA A 2 11.02 0.25 10.29
C ALA A 2 11.29 1.53 11.07
N ILE A 3 10.46 2.57 10.86
CA ILE A 3 10.49 3.81 11.63
C ILE A 3 9.35 3.73 12.65
N ILE A 4 9.66 3.90 13.93
CA ILE A 4 8.66 3.88 14.99
C ILE A 4 8.09 5.29 15.08
N GLY A 5 6.81 5.48 14.79
CA GLY A 5 6.15 6.77 15.00
C GLY A 5 5.98 7.09 16.49
N GLU A 6 5.80 8.37 16.84
CA GLU A 6 5.63 8.83 18.24
C GLU A 6 4.44 8.18 18.99
N ASP A 7 3.52 7.53 18.27
CA ASP A 7 2.39 6.76 18.82
C ASP A 7 2.74 5.29 19.16
N GLY A 8 4.00 4.87 18.99
CA GLY A 8 4.43 3.48 19.21
C GLY A 8 3.98 2.49 18.12
N ILE A 9 3.26 2.97 17.10
CA ILE A 9 2.90 2.17 15.92
C ILE A 9 4.15 2.05 15.03
N LYS A 10 4.56 0.80 14.76
CA LYS A 10 5.59 0.49 13.77
C LYS A 10 5.07 0.84 12.39
N TYR A 11 5.56 1.93 11.80
CA TYR A 11 5.36 2.21 10.39
C TYR A 11 6.57 1.65 9.65
N SER A 12 6.40 0.47 9.07
CA SER A 12 7.29 0.08 7.98
C SER A 12 7.00 1.03 6.82
N TYR A 13 7.78 2.11 6.72
CA TYR A 13 7.99 2.86 5.47
C TYR A 13 8.64 1.97 4.39
N ASP A 14 8.90 0.70 4.70
CA ASP A 14 9.26 -0.36 3.78
C ASP A 14 8.02 -0.76 2.95
N SER A 15 7.61 0.14 2.06
CA SER A 15 6.77 -0.25 0.93
C SER A 15 7.45 -1.31 0.06
N GLY A 16 8.74 -1.63 0.28
CA GLY A 16 9.48 -2.66 -0.44
C GLY A 16 8.89 -4.06 -0.30
N ASP A 17 8.59 -4.50 0.92
CA ASP A 17 7.91 -5.80 1.13
C ASP A 17 6.48 -5.77 0.55
N LEU A 18 5.72 -4.69 0.80
CA LEU A 18 4.37 -4.50 0.24
C LEU A 18 4.36 -4.54 -1.31
N ILE A 19 5.34 -3.92 -1.95
CA ILE A 19 5.54 -3.93 -3.41
C ILE A 19 5.85 -5.34 -3.90
N ARG A 20 6.68 -6.10 -3.17
CA ARG A 20 7.07 -7.47 -3.53
C ARG A 20 5.89 -8.42 -3.44
N GLU A 21 5.11 -8.34 -2.37
CA GLU A 21 3.90 -9.15 -2.16
C GLU A 21 2.86 -8.82 -3.24
N LEU A 22 2.52 -7.55 -3.41
CA LEU A 22 1.54 -7.11 -4.41
C LEU A 22 1.97 -7.49 -5.83
N LYS A 23 3.26 -7.42 -6.14
CA LYS A 23 3.79 -7.86 -7.43
C LYS A 23 3.60 -9.36 -7.62
N ALA A 24 3.91 -10.18 -6.62
CA ALA A 24 3.73 -11.63 -6.68
C ALA A 24 2.25 -11.99 -6.87
N ASP A 25 1.34 -11.34 -6.15
CA ASP A 25 -0.10 -11.53 -6.33
C ASP A 25 -0.56 -11.16 -7.75
N ILE A 26 -0.04 -10.06 -8.32
CA ILE A 26 -0.37 -9.65 -9.69
C ILE A 26 0.15 -10.68 -10.71
N GLU A 27 1.34 -11.26 -10.47
CA GLU A 27 1.89 -12.31 -11.33
C GLU A 27 1.08 -13.62 -11.24
N GLU A 28 0.50 -13.93 -10.08
CA GLU A 28 -0.31 -15.15 -9.86
C GLU A 28 -1.76 -14.99 -10.33
N PHE A 29 -2.43 -13.89 -9.97
CA PHE A 29 -3.86 -13.67 -10.20
C PHE A 29 -4.17 -12.73 -11.37
N GLY A 30 -3.14 -12.07 -11.93
CA GLY A 30 -3.30 -11.02 -12.94
C GLY A 30 -3.67 -9.67 -12.31
N ASN A 31 -4.27 -8.77 -13.09
CA ASN A 31 -4.72 -7.48 -12.55
C ASN A 31 -6.09 -7.62 -11.87
N PHE A 32 -6.14 -7.44 -10.56
CA PHE A 32 -7.36 -7.46 -9.73
C PHE A 32 -7.54 -6.14 -8.98
N LYS A 33 -8.70 -5.97 -8.32
CA LYS A 33 -8.97 -4.79 -7.50
C LYS A 33 -8.61 -5.03 -6.05
N VAL A 34 -7.97 -4.03 -5.45
CA VAL A 34 -7.57 -4.02 -4.04
C VAL A 34 -8.14 -2.80 -3.34
N LYS A 35 -8.37 -2.95 -2.04
CA LYS A 35 -8.59 -1.84 -1.11
C LYS A 35 -7.22 -1.31 -0.71
N ALA A 36 -6.86 -0.15 -1.24
CA ALA A 36 -5.60 0.50 -0.94
C ALA A 36 -5.77 1.47 0.22
N TYR A 37 -5.20 1.14 1.37
CA TYR A 37 -5.22 2.00 2.55
C TYR A 37 -4.12 3.03 2.45
N TYR A 38 -4.46 4.26 2.80
CA TYR A 38 -3.55 5.39 2.70
C TYR A 38 -3.64 6.31 3.91
N LYS A 39 -2.55 7.03 4.13
CA LYS A 39 -2.47 8.17 5.03
C LYS A 39 -2.23 9.43 4.24
N ARG A 40 -2.66 10.57 4.77
CA ARG A 40 -2.30 11.86 4.18
C ARG A 40 -1.16 12.46 4.99
N GLU A 41 -0.02 12.67 4.35
CA GLU A 41 1.08 13.44 4.89
C GLU A 41 1.39 14.60 3.94
N ASN A 42 1.52 15.82 4.47
CA ASN A 42 1.84 17.02 3.68
C ASN A 42 0.97 17.22 2.43
N GLY A 43 -0.30 16.80 2.47
CA GLY A 43 -1.25 16.90 1.35
C GLY A 43 -1.12 15.79 0.28
N ALA A 44 -0.13 14.91 0.40
CA ALA A 44 0.04 13.73 -0.46
C ALA A 44 -0.62 12.49 0.18
N LYS A 45 -1.18 11.61 -0.66
CA LYS A 45 -1.64 10.28 -0.21
C LYS A 45 -0.45 9.33 -0.23
N LEU A 46 -0.10 8.78 0.92
CA LEU A 46 0.90 7.73 1.05
C LEU A 46 0.17 6.43 1.29
N TYR A 47 0.30 5.50 0.35
CA TYR A 47 -0.26 4.16 0.55
C TYR A 47 0.64 3.39 1.49
N THR A 48 0.02 2.77 2.49
CA THR A 48 0.73 2.07 3.56
C THR A 48 0.35 0.60 3.63
N ASP A 49 -0.78 0.20 3.04
CA ASP A 49 -1.30 -1.17 3.13
C ASP A 49 -2.28 -1.47 1.98
N TYR A 50 -2.50 -2.75 1.67
CA TYR A 50 -3.53 -3.20 0.73
C TYR A 50 -4.23 -4.46 1.21
N GLN A 51 -5.50 -4.57 0.86
CA GLN A 51 -6.29 -5.78 1.11
C GLN A 51 -7.07 -6.18 -0.14
N PHE A 52 -7.35 -7.47 -0.24
CA PHE A 52 -8.27 -7.97 -1.26
C PHE A 52 -9.68 -7.42 -1.03
N GLN A 53 -10.43 -7.25 -2.12
CA GLN A 53 -11.78 -6.69 -2.05
C GLN A 53 -12.72 -7.48 -1.13
N GLU A 54 -12.49 -8.79 -1.01
CA GLU A 54 -13.30 -9.72 -0.21
C GLU A 54 -13.20 -9.49 1.30
N ASP A 55 -12.15 -8.80 1.76
CA ASP A 55 -11.92 -8.58 3.18
C ASP A 55 -12.85 -7.49 3.75
N ASN A 56 -13.55 -7.75 4.86
CA ASN A 56 -14.54 -6.83 5.46
C ASN A 56 -13.90 -5.89 6.49
N LEU A 57 -12.82 -5.23 6.11
CA LEU A 57 -12.13 -4.27 6.96
C LEU A 57 -12.71 -2.86 6.83
N GLU A 58 -13.07 -2.27 7.96
CA GLU A 58 -13.52 -0.89 8.07
C GLU A 58 -12.32 0.07 8.07
N GLY A 59 -12.39 1.17 7.32
CA GLY A 59 -11.32 2.17 7.25
C GLY A 59 -11.40 3.08 6.02
N THR A 60 -10.48 4.04 5.93
CA THR A 60 -10.32 4.88 4.73
C THR A 60 -9.41 4.17 3.73
N TYR A 61 -10.00 3.73 2.63
CA TYR A 61 -9.31 3.10 1.52
C TYR A 61 -9.81 3.67 0.20
N ASP A 62 -8.99 3.55 -0.84
CA ASP A 62 -9.39 3.74 -2.23
C ASP A 62 -9.46 2.36 -2.90
N LEU A 63 -10.54 2.08 -3.63
CA LEU A 63 -10.64 0.86 -4.42
C LEU A 63 -9.95 1.09 -5.76
N VAL A 64 -8.78 0.47 -5.96
CA VAL A 64 -7.93 0.66 -7.14
C VAL A 64 -7.49 -0.66 -7.72
N ASP A 65 -7.02 -0.63 -8.97
CA ASP A 65 -6.34 -1.78 -9.57
C ASP A 65 -5.00 -2.06 -8.88
N ALA A 66 -4.69 -3.34 -8.69
CA ALA A 66 -3.43 -3.80 -8.10
C ALA A 66 -2.23 -3.24 -8.88
N ALA A 67 -2.30 -3.23 -10.22
CA ALA A 67 -1.26 -2.63 -11.06
C ALA A 67 -1.11 -1.11 -10.84
N PHE A 68 -2.21 -0.39 -10.58
CA PHE A 68 -2.18 1.03 -10.26
C PHE A 68 -1.50 1.28 -8.91
N LEU A 69 -1.90 0.51 -7.89
CA LEU A 69 -1.30 0.60 -6.56
C LEU A 69 0.20 0.28 -6.61
N LEU A 70 0.60 -0.78 -7.29
CA LEU A 70 1.99 -1.17 -7.47
C LEU A 70 2.82 -0.03 -8.09
N LYS A 71 2.29 0.59 -9.16
CA LYS A 71 2.95 1.74 -9.81
C LYS A 71 3.09 2.92 -8.85
N TYR A 72 2.07 3.19 -8.04
CA TYR A 72 2.11 4.29 -7.07
C TYR A 72 3.11 4.01 -5.94
N LEU A 73 3.10 2.81 -5.36
CA LEU A 73 4.02 2.40 -4.32
C LEU A 73 5.48 2.46 -4.80
N ASN A 74 5.76 2.02 -6.04
CA ASN A 74 7.09 2.16 -6.64
C ASN A 74 7.50 3.63 -6.78
N LYS A 75 6.59 4.50 -7.24
CA LYS A 75 6.87 5.95 -7.33
C LYS A 75 7.10 6.58 -5.96
N GLN A 76 6.29 6.20 -4.96
CA GLN A 76 6.44 6.65 -3.58
C GLN A 76 7.82 6.28 -3.04
N ASN A 77 8.28 5.05 -3.27
CA ASN A 77 9.59 4.56 -2.83
C ASN A 77 10.77 5.22 -3.58
N ASP A 78 10.62 5.55 -4.87
CA ASP A 78 11.63 6.25 -5.66
C ASP A 78 11.84 7.73 -5.26
N THR A 79 10.81 8.35 -4.66
CA THR A 79 10.85 9.78 -4.28
C THR A 79 11.34 10.01 -2.84
N MET A 80 11.73 8.95 -2.11
CA MET A 80 12.16 8.99 -0.70
C MET A 80 13.66 8.84 -0.52
#